data_AF-U6GC05-F1
#
_entry.id   AF-U6GC05-F1
#
_cell.length_a   1.000
_cell.length_b   1.000
_cell.length_c   1.000
_cell.angle_alpha   90.00
_cell.angle_beta   90.00
_cell.angle_gamma   90.00
#
_symmetry.space_group_name_H-M   'P 1'
#
loop_
_entity.id
_entity.type
_entity.pdbx_description
1 polymer ?
#
loop_
_entity_poly.entity_id
_entity_poly.type
_entity_poly.pdbx_seq_one_letter_code
_entity_poly.pdbx_strand_id
1 'polypeptide(L)'
;MRPLRSAAFPWAAPLLGFLSVFLLATVQGVVVKDKNLHRTNSEAAAAPAAAAADVPPTAALVATLQVSGNSNPFLEPPLADFMSRFDIPKNHGSGIYVDLGSEKEVDGQMYREPSGRCPVFGKNIQLHQPPNNPHYKNDFLVDIPSKAESDAAGNPLPGGFNNSFKLPDKTPYSPMTAAKLNSFSQSNKAVANAVFGVWEGGRCQEHRRRKGAKKEKVNSKEDCWILAFENPGVASDHPVTDDEKVGTLGYYFPTVEANQPKSGGEGVNYGSYYPSSKECWLSDEVPNCLVPMDGAVAYTALGGLDEEAAPCTDSFPPTSTPCDPSTCTITLTSCVNGALVSKEVACPAEESNVCEGSRFSAVMIGLAAAGGILLLLLAGGGFALYRSRRGPARKGEEATRSDYVQEEAAANRKKQRQSDLVQQAEPSFWEEAEADENEGAENTHVLVDQDY
;
A
#
# COMPACT_ATOMS: atom_id res chain seq x y z
N MET A 1 44.51 -32.37 -28.08
CA MET A 1 45.07 -31.94 -29.39
C MET A 1 43.93 -31.40 -30.26
N ARG A 2 44.25 -30.57 -31.27
CA ARG A 2 43.40 -30.05 -32.36
C ARG A 2 44.16 -30.34 -33.70
N PRO A 3 43.69 -30.01 -34.93
CA PRO A 3 42.40 -29.46 -35.40
C PRO A 3 41.79 -30.20 -36.64
N LEU A 4 40.67 -29.68 -37.20
CA LEU A 4 40.34 -29.39 -38.63
C LEU A 4 38.88 -28.82 -38.63
N ARG A 5 38.52 -27.62 -39.14
CA ARG A 5 38.49 -27.03 -40.51
C ARG A 5 37.44 -27.68 -41.44
N SER A 6 36.55 -27.00 -42.19
CA SER A 6 36.13 -25.57 -42.39
C SER A 6 34.62 -25.57 -42.84
N ALA A 7 33.89 -24.56 -43.36
CA ALA A 7 34.02 -23.15 -43.82
C ALA A 7 32.61 -22.47 -43.69
N ALA A 8 32.38 -21.16 -43.48
CA ALA A 8 32.55 -19.92 -44.27
C ALA A 8 31.58 -19.66 -45.47
N PHE A 9 30.52 -18.83 -45.24
CA PHE A 9 29.96 -17.66 -46.02
C PHE A 9 29.73 -17.74 -47.58
N PRO A 10 28.95 -16.84 -48.25
CA PRO A 10 28.16 -15.65 -47.81
C PRO A 10 26.75 -15.44 -48.46
N TRP A 11 26.19 -14.22 -48.32
CA TRP A 11 25.14 -13.54 -49.14
C TRP A 11 23.67 -14.02 -49.01
N ALA A 12 22.62 -13.18 -49.21
CA ALA A 12 22.52 -11.72 -49.39
C ALA A 12 21.11 -11.22 -48.95
N ALA A 13 20.90 -9.90 -48.88
CA ALA A 13 19.61 -9.26 -48.57
C ALA A 13 19.03 -8.51 -49.79
N PRO A 14 17.71 -8.29 -49.85
CA PRO A 14 17.11 -7.19 -50.61
C PRO A 14 16.27 -6.23 -49.73
N LEU A 15 16.20 -4.96 -50.14
CA LEU A 15 15.29 -3.95 -49.60
C LEU A 15 13.94 -3.96 -50.33
N LEU A 16 12.85 -3.61 -49.63
CA LEU A 16 11.65 -2.90 -50.11
C LEU A 16 10.69 -2.68 -48.92
N GLY A 17 9.93 -1.59 -48.76
CA GLY A 17 9.95 -0.35 -49.56
C GLY A 17 8.57 0.24 -49.89
N PHE A 18 7.68 0.40 -48.91
CA PHE A 18 6.40 1.14 -49.07
C PHE A 18 6.22 2.12 -47.89
N LEU A 19 6.22 3.44 -48.13
CA LEU A 19 5.18 4.31 -48.70
C LEU A 19 4.19 4.82 -47.63
N SER A 20 4.39 6.07 -47.21
CA SER A 20 3.49 6.84 -46.35
C SER A 20 2.33 7.44 -47.14
N VAL A 21 1.12 7.44 -46.57
CA VAL A 21 0.00 8.29 -47.02
C VAL A 21 -0.49 9.14 -45.83
N PHE A 22 -0.18 10.43 -45.85
CA PHE A 22 -0.90 11.43 -45.06
C PHE A 22 -2.23 11.74 -45.75
N LEU A 23 -3.31 11.87 -44.98
CA LEU A 23 -4.57 12.41 -45.48
C LEU A 23 -5.06 13.54 -44.55
N LEU A 24 -4.72 14.79 -44.90
CA LEU A 24 -5.39 15.96 -44.32
C LEU A 24 -6.74 16.15 -45.02
N ALA A 25 -7.81 16.28 -44.25
CA ALA A 25 -9.13 16.66 -44.75
C ALA A 25 -9.61 17.93 -44.05
N THR A 26 -9.28 19.09 -44.62
CA THR A 26 -9.85 20.39 -44.22
C THR A 26 -11.13 20.65 -45.01
N VAL A 27 -12.27 20.80 -44.32
CA VAL A 27 -13.49 21.37 -44.92
C VAL A 27 -14.01 22.49 -44.02
N GLN A 28 -14.53 23.54 -44.65
CA GLN A 28 -14.93 24.78 -44.01
C GLN A 28 -16.30 24.66 -43.32
N GLY A 29 -16.53 25.46 -42.29
CA GLY A 29 -17.83 25.53 -41.60
C GLY A 29 -18.88 26.32 -42.37
N VAL A 30 -20.15 26.15 -41.99
CA VAL A 30 -21.29 26.94 -42.47
C VAL A 30 -21.90 27.72 -41.30
N VAL A 31 -21.92 29.05 -41.42
CA VAL A 31 -22.60 29.93 -40.47
C VAL A 31 -24.09 29.97 -40.82
N VAL A 32 -24.93 29.31 -40.04
CA VAL A 32 -26.38 29.58 -40.06
C VAL A 32 -26.65 30.76 -39.14
N LYS A 33 -27.20 31.82 -39.73
CA LYS A 33 -27.40 33.13 -39.11
C LYS A 33 -28.87 33.48 -39.28
N ASP A 34 -29.66 33.21 -38.25
CA ASP A 34 -31.07 33.61 -38.24
C ASP A 34 -31.34 34.77 -37.28
N LYS A 35 -32.29 35.61 -37.66
CA LYS A 35 -32.68 36.82 -36.95
C LYS A 35 -34.20 36.90 -36.93
N ASN A 36 -34.81 36.86 -35.75
CA ASN A 36 -35.86 37.80 -35.34
C ASN A 36 -35.95 37.74 -33.80
N LEU A 37 -35.73 38.83 -33.07
CA LEU A 37 -36.51 40.08 -33.03
C LEU A 37 -37.87 39.87 -32.33
N HIS A 38 -37.87 40.03 -31.01
CA HIS A 38 -38.89 40.86 -30.35
C HIS A 38 -38.25 41.70 -29.24
N ARG A 39 -38.77 42.91 -29.06
CA ARG A 39 -38.26 43.92 -28.14
C ARG A 39 -39.40 44.48 -27.30
N THR A 40 -39.22 44.48 -26.00
CA THR A 40 -39.93 45.33 -25.03
C THR A 40 -38.89 45.83 -24.01
N ASN A 41 -39.13 47.00 -23.42
CA ASN A 41 -38.16 47.69 -22.55
C ASN A 41 -38.61 47.66 -21.07
N SER A 42 -37.82 48.33 -20.23
CA SER A 42 -37.98 48.59 -18.77
C SER A 42 -37.55 47.47 -17.82
N GLU A 43 -36.99 47.77 -16.64
CA GLU A 43 -36.68 49.09 -16.05
C GLU A 43 -35.36 49.08 -15.25
N ALA A 44 -34.80 50.25 -14.95
CA ALA A 44 -33.55 50.39 -14.19
C ALA A 44 -33.81 50.99 -12.80
N ALA A 45 -33.27 50.35 -11.76
CA ALA A 45 -33.16 50.88 -10.41
C ALA A 45 -31.73 50.62 -9.89
N ALA A 46 -31.14 51.58 -9.16
CA ALA A 46 -29.70 51.59 -8.91
C ALA A 46 -29.33 51.84 -7.44
N ALA A 47 -28.39 51.01 -6.94
CA ALA A 47 -27.61 51.20 -5.72
C ALA A 47 -28.45 51.23 -4.40
N PRO A 48 -27.85 51.33 -3.18
CA PRO A 48 -26.56 51.95 -2.81
C PRO A 48 -25.37 51.00 -2.80
N ALA A 49 -24.16 51.58 -2.79
CA ALA A 49 -22.90 50.85 -2.62
C ALA A 49 -22.51 50.73 -1.13
N ALA A 50 -21.94 49.60 -0.76
CA ALA A 50 -21.13 49.43 0.45
C ALA A 50 -19.64 49.37 0.06
N ALA A 51 -18.77 49.97 0.86
CA ALA A 51 -17.35 50.08 0.51
C ALA A 51 -16.63 48.73 0.65
N ALA A 52 -16.16 48.18 -0.47
CA ALA A 52 -15.20 47.08 -0.46
C ALA A 52 -13.82 47.62 -0.05
N ALA A 53 -13.22 47.04 0.98
CA ALA A 53 -11.80 47.19 1.23
C ALA A 53 -11.02 46.23 0.31
N ASP A 54 -9.90 46.68 -0.26
CA ASP A 54 -9.05 45.87 -1.14
C ASP A 54 -8.34 44.74 -0.38
N VAL A 55 -9.06 43.64 -0.17
CA VAL A 55 -8.51 42.36 0.29
C VAL A 55 -7.98 41.61 -0.94
N PRO A 56 -6.69 41.19 -0.98
CA PRO A 56 -6.16 40.46 -2.12
C PRO A 56 -6.93 39.14 -2.33
N PRO A 57 -7.14 38.69 -3.58
CA PRO A 57 -8.04 37.58 -3.89
C PRO A 57 -7.62 36.23 -3.27
N THR A 58 -6.37 36.09 -2.83
CA THR A 58 -5.89 34.96 -2.03
C THR A 58 -6.47 34.91 -0.62
N ALA A 59 -6.62 36.06 0.05
CA ALA A 59 -7.15 36.14 1.42
C ALA A 59 -8.68 36.00 1.42
N ALA A 60 -9.37 36.49 0.39
CA ALA A 60 -10.82 36.28 0.22
C ALA A 60 -11.17 34.78 0.13
N LEU A 61 -10.38 33.99 -0.61
CA LEU A 61 -10.59 32.54 -0.75
C LEU A 61 -10.39 31.75 0.56
N VAL A 62 -9.52 32.25 1.45
CA VAL A 62 -9.30 31.65 2.78
C VAL A 62 -10.42 32.05 3.75
N ALA A 63 -10.94 33.29 3.64
CA ALA A 63 -12.04 33.76 4.48
C ALA A 63 -13.39 33.07 4.22
N THR A 64 -13.63 32.54 3.02
CA THR A 64 -14.82 31.73 2.71
C THR A 64 -14.71 30.25 3.07
N LEU A 65 -13.60 29.80 3.69
CA LEU A 65 -13.51 28.48 4.33
C LEU A 65 -14.23 28.46 5.70
N GLN A 66 -15.47 28.97 5.74
CA GLN A 66 -16.38 28.67 6.84
C GLN A 66 -16.74 27.18 6.76
N VAL A 67 -16.13 26.40 7.66
CA VAL A 67 -16.19 24.94 7.75
C VAL A 67 -17.59 24.40 7.38
N SER A 68 -17.66 23.71 6.24
CA SER A 68 -18.89 23.11 5.71
C SER A 68 -19.23 21.81 6.44
N GLY A 69 -19.50 21.95 7.75
CA GLY A 69 -19.78 20.85 8.68
C GLY A 69 -18.55 19.99 9.03
N ASN A 70 -18.74 19.06 9.97
CA ASN A 70 -17.77 17.99 10.24
C ASN A 70 -17.84 16.87 9.18
N SER A 71 -18.78 16.95 8.22
CA SER A 71 -18.99 16.03 7.11
C SER A 71 -17.72 15.82 6.28
N ASN A 72 -17.38 14.56 6.03
CA ASN A 72 -16.22 14.17 5.24
C ASN A 72 -16.63 14.01 3.75
N PRO A 73 -16.22 14.90 2.83
CA PRO A 73 -16.61 14.82 1.43
C PRO A 73 -15.95 13.66 0.67
N PHE A 74 -14.98 12.98 1.26
CA PHE A 74 -14.44 11.73 0.73
C PHE A 74 -15.36 10.52 0.98
N LEU A 75 -16.42 10.70 1.79
CA LEU A 75 -17.49 9.72 1.99
C LEU A 75 -18.78 10.06 1.22
N GLU A 76 -18.72 11.03 0.30
CA GLU A 76 -19.77 11.36 -0.66
C GLU A 76 -19.44 10.79 -2.05
N PRO A 77 -20.42 10.36 -2.87
CA PRO A 77 -20.16 9.84 -4.22
C PRO A 77 -19.49 10.89 -5.14
N PRO A 78 -18.53 10.51 -6.01
CA PRO A 78 -18.03 9.15 -6.27
C PRO A 78 -16.91 8.69 -5.32
N LEU A 79 -16.41 9.54 -4.43
CA LEU A 79 -15.30 9.20 -3.53
C LEU A 79 -15.70 8.18 -2.48
N ALA A 80 -16.96 8.15 -2.04
CA ALA A 80 -17.48 7.13 -1.12
C ALA A 80 -17.12 5.70 -1.54
N ASP A 81 -17.45 5.33 -2.78
CA ASP A 81 -17.18 3.99 -3.32
C ASP A 81 -15.67 3.75 -3.48
N PHE A 82 -14.93 4.77 -3.96
CA PHE A 82 -13.47 4.69 -4.13
C PHE A 82 -12.73 4.52 -2.80
N MET A 83 -13.15 5.21 -1.74
CA MET A 83 -12.56 5.10 -0.41
C MET A 83 -13.00 3.80 0.29
N SER A 84 -14.25 3.36 0.08
CA SER A 84 -14.80 2.18 0.75
C SER A 84 -13.93 0.92 0.58
N ARG A 85 -13.27 0.78 -0.57
CA ARG A 85 -12.40 -0.38 -0.89
C ARG A 85 -11.17 -0.50 0.02
N PHE A 86 -10.69 0.60 0.60
CA PHE A 86 -9.55 0.62 1.50
C PHE A 86 -9.92 0.25 2.95
N ASP A 87 -11.20 -0.02 3.25
CA ASP A 87 -11.62 -0.60 4.52
C ASP A 87 -11.28 -2.11 4.56
N ILE A 88 -10.01 -2.42 4.80
CA ILE A 88 -9.45 -3.77 4.72
C ILE A 88 -10.10 -4.74 5.73
N PRO A 89 -10.29 -4.39 7.02
CA PRO A 89 -10.98 -5.27 7.97
C PRO A 89 -12.40 -5.64 7.53
N LYS A 90 -13.14 -4.69 6.96
CA LYS A 90 -14.52 -4.91 6.48
C LYS A 90 -14.57 -5.73 5.19
N ASN A 91 -13.72 -5.40 4.23
CA ASN A 91 -13.80 -5.95 2.87
C ASN A 91 -13.05 -7.28 2.74
N HIS A 92 -11.81 -7.34 3.20
CA HIS A 92 -10.94 -8.52 3.09
C HIS A 92 -11.18 -9.48 4.26
N GLY A 93 -11.24 -8.97 5.50
CA GLY A 93 -11.72 -9.72 6.68
C GLY A 93 -10.81 -10.83 7.21
N SER A 94 -9.55 -10.90 6.78
CA SER A 94 -8.60 -11.96 7.13
C SER A 94 -7.16 -11.41 7.13
N GLY A 95 -6.18 -12.21 7.56
CA GLY A 95 -4.76 -11.85 7.48
C GLY A 95 -4.27 -11.78 6.03
N ILE A 96 -3.27 -10.92 5.80
CA ILE A 96 -2.77 -10.58 4.45
C ILE A 96 -1.41 -11.24 4.20
N TYR A 97 -0.48 -11.13 5.14
CA TYR A 97 0.86 -11.74 5.02
C TYR A 97 0.77 -13.26 5.17
N VAL A 98 0.18 -13.74 6.26
CA VAL A 98 -0.42 -15.07 6.36
C VAL A 98 -1.94 -14.91 6.45
N ASP A 99 -2.68 -15.66 5.64
CA ASP A 99 -4.15 -15.68 5.60
C ASP A 99 -4.62 -17.06 6.05
N LEU A 100 -5.25 -17.15 7.23
CA LEU A 100 -5.74 -18.39 7.86
C LEU A 100 -6.94 -18.10 8.78
N GLY A 101 -7.77 -17.11 8.43
CA GLY A 101 -8.86 -16.61 9.27
C GLY A 101 -10.04 -17.58 9.45
N SER A 102 -10.25 -18.50 8.50
CA SER A 102 -11.29 -19.54 8.55
C SER A 102 -10.75 -20.84 9.14
N GLU A 103 -11.67 -21.73 9.50
CA GLU A 103 -11.40 -23.07 10.03
C GLU A 103 -12.37 -24.07 9.41
N LYS A 104 -11.88 -25.27 9.12
CA LYS A 104 -12.63 -26.29 8.40
C LYS A 104 -12.34 -27.69 8.93
N GLU A 105 -13.40 -28.44 9.20
CA GLU A 105 -13.32 -29.87 9.46
C GLU A 105 -13.13 -30.64 8.15
N VAL A 106 -12.15 -31.55 8.13
CA VAL A 106 -11.93 -32.55 7.07
C VAL A 106 -11.58 -33.87 7.76
N ASP A 107 -12.32 -34.93 7.47
CA ASP A 107 -12.13 -36.28 8.01
C ASP A 107 -12.00 -36.35 9.55
N GLY A 108 -12.78 -35.53 10.26
CA GLY A 108 -12.79 -35.43 11.73
C GLY A 108 -11.64 -34.61 12.34
N GLN A 109 -10.77 -34.02 11.51
CA GLN A 109 -9.68 -33.15 11.94
C GLN A 109 -9.97 -31.69 11.56
N MET A 110 -9.76 -30.77 12.50
CA MET A 110 -9.90 -29.32 12.25
C MET A 110 -8.61 -28.72 11.68
N TYR A 111 -8.73 -28.05 10.54
CA TYR A 111 -7.65 -27.33 9.84
C TYR A 111 -7.99 -25.85 9.67
N ARG A 112 -6.95 -25.02 9.48
CA ARG A 112 -7.09 -23.60 9.13
C ARG A 112 -7.23 -23.40 7.63
N GLU A 113 -8.00 -22.39 7.24
CA GLU A 113 -8.36 -22.10 5.86
C GLU A 113 -8.14 -20.60 5.56
N PRO A 114 -7.44 -20.24 4.46
CA PRO A 114 -7.37 -18.86 3.98
C PRO A 114 -8.76 -18.30 3.65
N SER A 115 -9.08 -17.11 4.17
CA SER A 115 -10.45 -16.55 4.13
C SER A 115 -10.55 -15.13 3.57
N GLY A 116 -9.41 -14.54 3.18
CA GLY A 116 -9.31 -13.19 2.64
C GLY A 116 -10.11 -13.00 1.36
N ARG A 117 -11.17 -12.19 1.42
CA ARG A 117 -12.12 -12.01 0.30
C ARG A 117 -11.59 -11.17 -0.87
N CYS A 118 -10.40 -10.61 -0.73
CA CYS A 118 -9.77 -9.74 -1.74
C CYS A 118 -8.44 -10.35 -2.21
N PRO A 119 -8.13 -10.31 -3.52
CA PRO A 119 -6.84 -10.77 -4.03
C PRO A 119 -5.69 -9.94 -3.47
N VAL A 120 -4.57 -10.61 -3.17
CA VAL A 120 -3.31 -9.99 -2.75
C VAL A 120 -2.36 -9.96 -3.95
N PHE A 121 -2.22 -8.80 -4.59
CA PHE A 121 -1.43 -8.68 -5.82
C PHE A 121 0.08 -8.78 -5.53
N GLY A 122 0.82 -9.54 -6.36
CA GLY A 122 2.27 -9.70 -6.23
C GLY A 122 2.76 -10.67 -5.13
N LYS A 123 1.88 -11.06 -4.19
CA LYS A 123 2.20 -12.06 -3.15
C LYS A 123 2.63 -13.38 -3.79
N ASN A 124 3.73 -13.92 -3.27
CA ASN A 124 4.34 -15.18 -3.68
C ASN A 124 4.94 -15.87 -2.43
N ILE A 125 5.23 -17.17 -2.52
CA ILE A 125 5.89 -17.90 -1.42
C ILE A 125 7.36 -18.11 -1.79
N GLN A 126 8.27 -17.46 -1.06
CA GLN A 126 9.69 -17.70 -1.21
C GLN A 126 10.09 -19.02 -0.55
N LEU A 127 10.65 -19.94 -1.33
CA LEU A 127 11.21 -21.20 -0.84
C LEU A 127 12.71 -21.08 -0.54
N HIS A 128 13.20 -21.95 0.34
CA HIS A 128 14.60 -22.01 0.77
C HIS A 128 15.17 -23.45 0.66
N GLN A 129 14.84 -24.14 -0.43
CA GLN A 129 15.33 -25.47 -0.77
C GLN A 129 16.81 -25.43 -1.24
N PRO A 130 17.57 -26.55 -1.14
CA PRO A 130 18.99 -26.60 -1.52
C PRO A 130 19.27 -26.17 -2.99
N PRO A 131 20.02 -25.08 -3.24
CA PRO A 131 20.10 -24.47 -4.57
C PRO A 131 21.00 -25.20 -5.59
N ASN A 132 21.69 -26.27 -5.16
CA ASN A 132 22.64 -27.03 -5.99
C ASN A 132 22.24 -28.51 -6.16
N ASN A 133 20.97 -28.86 -5.97
CA ASN A 133 20.46 -30.23 -6.10
C ASN A 133 19.28 -30.25 -7.10
N PRO A 134 19.32 -31.10 -8.15
CA PRO A 134 18.34 -31.07 -9.25
C PRO A 134 16.91 -31.48 -8.87
N HIS A 135 16.69 -32.03 -7.67
CA HIS A 135 15.35 -32.34 -7.16
C HIS A 135 14.58 -31.11 -6.68
N TYR A 136 15.27 -29.97 -6.49
CA TYR A 136 14.71 -28.75 -5.92
C TYR A 136 14.72 -27.61 -6.94
N LYS A 137 13.61 -26.86 -7.01
CA LYS A 137 13.42 -25.79 -7.99
C LYS A 137 13.33 -24.40 -7.36
N ASN A 138 13.08 -24.31 -6.05
CA ASN A 138 12.80 -23.05 -5.34
C ASN A 138 11.64 -22.24 -5.96
N ASP A 139 10.64 -22.94 -6.50
CA ASP A 139 9.46 -22.38 -7.13
C ASP A 139 8.20 -23.01 -6.52
N PHE A 140 7.37 -22.20 -5.87
CA PHE A 140 6.15 -22.64 -5.20
C PHE A 140 5.01 -22.99 -6.17
N LEU A 141 5.11 -22.62 -7.46
CA LEU A 141 4.16 -22.99 -8.51
C LEU A 141 4.43 -24.39 -9.09
N VAL A 142 5.47 -25.08 -8.61
CA VAL A 142 5.71 -26.50 -8.89
C VAL A 142 4.75 -27.36 -8.06
N ASP A 143 4.36 -28.50 -8.62
CA ASP A 143 3.53 -29.52 -7.98
C ASP A 143 4.03 -29.92 -6.58
N ILE A 144 3.11 -30.19 -5.66
CA ILE A 144 3.39 -30.95 -4.42
C ILE A 144 4.00 -32.31 -4.81
N PRO A 145 5.08 -32.75 -4.13
CA PRO A 145 5.84 -33.92 -4.57
C PRO A 145 5.05 -35.22 -4.39
N SER A 146 5.22 -36.16 -5.32
CA SER A 146 4.78 -37.54 -5.09
C SER A 146 5.66 -38.22 -4.03
N LYS A 147 5.15 -39.30 -3.42
CA LYS A 147 5.93 -40.10 -2.47
C LYS A 147 7.25 -40.60 -3.06
N ALA A 148 7.24 -41.05 -4.32
CA ALA A 148 8.45 -41.53 -4.99
C ALA A 148 9.50 -40.41 -5.21
N GLU A 149 9.07 -39.17 -5.47
CA GLU A 149 9.97 -38.02 -5.59
C GLU A 149 10.54 -37.60 -4.23
N SER A 150 9.70 -37.61 -3.18
CA SER A 150 10.11 -37.36 -1.80
C SER A 150 11.14 -38.40 -1.33
N ASP A 151 10.85 -39.69 -1.48
CA ASP A 151 11.74 -40.79 -1.07
C ASP A 151 13.07 -40.77 -1.84
N ALA A 152 13.09 -40.26 -3.08
CA ALA A 152 14.30 -40.11 -3.89
C ALA A 152 15.13 -38.85 -3.56
N ALA A 153 14.49 -37.74 -3.18
CA ALA A 153 15.16 -36.48 -2.86
C ALA A 153 15.65 -36.38 -1.40
N GLY A 154 15.02 -37.13 -0.49
CA GLY A 154 15.28 -37.09 0.95
C GLY A 154 14.64 -35.87 1.62
N ASN A 155 15.38 -35.23 2.53
CA ASN A 155 14.96 -34.04 3.25
C ASN A 155 15.77 -32.81 2.81
N PRO A 156 15.16 -31.59 2.73
CA PRO A 156 13.73 -31.30 2.92
C PRO A 156 12.86 -31.84 1.77
N LEU A 157 11.54 -31.65 1.81
CA LEU A 157 10.68 -32.07 0.70
C LEU A 157 11.02 -31.32 -0.61
N PRO A 158 11.05 -32.02 -1.77
CA PRO A 158 11.17 -31.41 -3.09
C PRO A 158 9.82 -30.83 -3.54
N GLY A 159 9.74 -30.34 -4.79
CA GLY A 159 8.50 -29.81 -5.37
C GLY A 159 8.16 -28.39 -4.94
N GLY A 160 6.88 -28.04 -5.00
CA GLY A 160 6.31 -26.75 -4.58
C GLY A 160 4.92 -26.95 -3.94
N PHE A 161 4.02 -25.97 -4.10
CA PHE A 161 2.68 -25.97 -3.48
C PHE A 161 1.53 -26.12 -4.50
N ASN A 162 1.80 -26.32 -5.80
CA ASN A 162 0.73 -26.50 -6.80
C ASN A 162 0.00 -27.85 -6.59
N ASN A 163 -1.32 -27.85 -6.74
CA ASN A 163 -2.13 -29.05 -6.59
C ASN A 163 -1.95 -29.99 -7.80
N SER A 164 -1.31 -31.14 -7.55
CA SER A 164 -0.95 -32.16 -8.54
C SER A 164 -2.07 -33.15 -8.89
N PHE A 165 -3.28 -32.97 -8.34
CA PHE A 165 -4.45 -33.80 -8.64
C PHE A 165 -4.81 -33.73 -10.14
N LYS A 166 -5.47 -34.77 -10.61
CA LYS A 166 -5.92 -34.91 -12.00
C LYS A 166 -7.41 -35.20 -12.02
N LEU A 167 -8.11 -34.58 -12.97
CA LEU A 167 -9.52 -34.85 -13.23
C LEU A 167 -9.70 -36.27 -13.80
N PRO A 168 -10.93 -36.83 -13.83
CA PRO A 168 -11.16 -38.19 -14.35
C PRO A 168 -10.74 -38.41 -15.82
N ASP A 169 -10.64 -37.34 -16.61
CA ASP A 169 -10.10 -37.35 -17.98
C ASP A 169 -8.56 -37.33 -18.04
N LYS A 170 -7.90 -37.37 -16.88
CA LYS A 170 -6.45 -37.27 -16.64
C LYS A 170 -5.83 -35.90 -16.92
N THR A 171 -6.62 -34.86 -17.17
CA THR A 171 -6.09 -33.49 -17.25
C THR A 171 -5.68 -32.98 -15.85
N PRO A 172 -4.62 -32.15 -15.73
CA PRO A 172 -4.25 -31.55 -14.45
C PRO A 172 -5.36 -30.66 -13.90
N TYR A 173 -5.61 -30.75 -12.59
CA TYR A 173 -6.51 -29.85 -11.88
C TYR A 173 -5.96 -28.42 -11.86
N SER A 174 -4.64 -28.29 -11.65
CA SER A 174 -3.91 -27.02 -11.64
C SER A 174 -2.54 -27.17 -12.30
N PRO A 175 -2.00 -26.16 -13.01
CA PRO A 175 -2.59 -24.85 -13.29
C PRO A 175 -3.68 -24.91 -14.37
N MET A 176 -4.73 -24.10 -14.19
CA MET A 176 -5.78 -23.91 -15.19
C MET A 176 -5.55 -22.64 -16.00
N THR A 177 -5.85 -22.68 -17.31
CA THR A 177 -5.71 -21.50 -18.17
C THR A 177 -6.79 -20.45 -17.87
N ALA A 178 -6.41 -19.16 -17.83
CA ALA A 178 -7.35 -18.06 -17.54
C ALA A 178 -8.54 -18.01 -18.51
N ALA A 179 -8.40 -18.50 -19.74
CA ALA A 179 -9.50 -18.64 -20.71
C ALA A 179 -10.61 -19.63 -20.29
N LYS A 180 -10.40 -20.44 -19.23
CA LYS A 180 -11.43 -21.27 -18.59
C LYS A 180 -12.06 -20.60 -17.35
N LEU A 181 -11.48 -19.50 -16.86
CA LEU A 181 -11.85 -18.82 -15.61
C LEU A 181 -12.33 -17.40 -15.93
N ASN A 182 -13.65 -17.24 -16.10
CA ASN A 182 -14.26 -15.98 -16.55
C ASN A 182 -13.97 -14.80 -15.62
N SER A 183 -13.16 -13.85 -16.12
CA SER A 183 -13.08 -12.43 -15.71
C SER A 183 -13.27 -12.12 -14.21
N PHE A 184 -12.21 -12.27 -13.42
CA PHE A 184 -12.12 -11.59 -12.12
C PHE A 184 -11.86 -10.09 -12.33
N SER A 185 -12.82 -9.25 -11.93
CA SER A 185 -12.84 -7.80 -12.20
C SER A 185 -12.70 -6.91 -10.95
N GLN A 186 -11.78 -7.26 -10.05
CA GLN A 186 -11.40 -6.42 -8.91
C GLN A 186 -9.89 -6.17 -8.90
N SER A 187 -9.49 -5.04 -9.47
CA SER A 187 -8.10 -4.56 -9.48
C SER A 187 -7.90 -3.59 -8.32
N ASN A 188 -7.26 -4.07 -7.25
CA ASN A 188 -6.86 -3.23 -6.12
C ASN A 188 -5.59 -2.47 -6.51
N LYS A 189 -5.74 -1.21 -6.94
CA LYS A 189 -4.63 -0.36 -7.39
C LYS A 189 -4.13 0.60 -6.33
N ALA A 190 -2.88 0.99 -6.49
CA ALA A 190 -2.28 2.10 -5.77
C ALA A 190 -2.92 3.45 -6.19
N VAL A 191 -2.94 4.44 -5.30
CA VAL A 191 -3.52 5.76 -5.59
C VAL A 191 -2.44 6.73 -6.03
N ALA A 192 -2.49 7.17 -7.29
CA ALA A 192 -1.58 8.14 -7.87
C ALA A 192 -1.76 9.54 -7.27
N ASN A 193 -0.64 10.24 -7.07
CA ASN A 193 -0.57 11.64 -6.66
C ASN A 193 -1.34 11.98 -5.38
N ALA A 194 -1.38 11.05 -4.43
CA ALA A 194 -2.02 11.23 -3.13
C ALA A 194 -1.33 10.40 -2.04
N VAL A 195 -1.56 10.79 -0.78
CA VAL A 195 -1.24 10.00 0.42
C VAL A 195 -2.51 9.74 1.23
N PHE A 196 -2.52 8.64 1.97
CA PHE A 196 -3.65 8.27 2.82
C PHE A 196 -3.78 9.20 4.05
N GLY A 197 -5.03 9.40 4.48
CA GLY A 197 -5.35 10.24 5.63
C GLY A 197 -6.65 9.86 6.35
N VAL A 198 -6.79 10.41 7.56
CA VAL A 198 -7.99 10.30 8.40
C VAL A 198 -8.61 11.69 8.58
N TRP A 199 -9.92 11.77 8.38
CA TRP A 199 -10.71 12.98 8.52
C TRP A 199 -11.11 13.23 9.97
N GLU A 200 -10.55 14.28 10.57
CA GLU A 200 -10.80 14.66 11.95
C GLU A 200 -10.70 16.19 12.09
N GLY A 201 -11.62 16.80 12.84
CA GLY A 201 -11.70 18.25 13.00
C GLY A 201 -12.15 19.01 11.73
N GLY A 202 -12.88 18.34 10.84
CA GLY A 202 -13.31 18.92 9.55
C GLY A 202 -12.18 19.08 8.52
N ARG A 203 -11.09 18.30 8.68
CA ARG A 203 -9.87 18.36 7.86
C ARG A 203 -9.32 16.97 7.62
N CYS A 204 -8.64 16.78 6.49
CA CYS A 204 -7.92 15.53 6.24
C CYS A 204 -6.52 15.60 6.87
N GLN A 205 -6.18 14.63 7.71
CA GLN A 205 -4.86 14.51 8.31
C GLN A 205 -4.10 13.37 7.63
N GLU A 206 -2.98 13.68 6.96
CA GLU A 206 -2.10 12.65 6.38
C GLU A 206 -1.64 11.64 7.46
N HIS A 207 -1.57 10.34 7.11
CA HIS A 207 -1.16 9.29 8.06
C HIS A 207 0.18 9.59 8.76
N ARG A 208 1.10 10.32 8.09
CA ARG A 208 2.36 10.82 8.67
C ARG A 208 2.23 11.65 9.95
N ARG A 209 1.08 12.30 10.21
CA ARG A 209 0.83 13.09 11.44
C ARG A 209 0.07 12.31 12.52
N ARG A 210 -0.35 11.07 12.23
CA ARG A 210 -1.11 10.23 13.14
C ARG A 210 -0.22 9.55 14.18
N LYS A 211 -0.80 9.18 15.31
CA LYS A 211 -0.08 8.50 16.41
C LYS A 211 0.01 7.01 16.09
N GLY A 212 1.23 6.48 15.99
CA GLY A 212 1.49 5.07 15.68
C GLY A 212 2.05 4.87 14.26
N ALA A 213 1.90 5.88 13.39
CA ALA A 213 2.46 5.85 12.04
C ALA A 213 3.98 5.64 12.06
N LYS A 214 4.45 4.61 11.37
CA LYS A 214 5.88 4.24 11.29
C LYS A 214 6.52 4.89 10.06
N LYS A 215 7.78 5.29 10.17
CA LYS A 215 8.54 6.00 9.13
C LYS A 215 9.74 5.17 8.72
N GLU A 216 9.81 4.80 7.45
CA GLU A 216 10.95 4.09 6.88
C GLU A 216 11.54 4.83 5.67
N LYS A 217 12.82 4.56 5.40
CA LYS A 217 13.53 5.06 4.21
C LYS A 217 13.52 4.01 3.12
N VAL A 218 13.22 4.45 1.91
CA VAL A 218 13.09 3.60 0.72
C VAL A 218 13.85 4.23 -0.45
N ASN A 219 14.22 3.45 -1.46
CA ASN A 219 14.95 3.97 -2.63
C ASN A 219 13.99 4.43 -3.74
N SER A 220 12.81 3.80 -3.83
CA SER A 220 11.81 4.03 -4.86
C SER A 220 10.37 3.83 -4.36
N LYS A 221 9.40 3.94 -5.28
CA LYS A 221 7.98 3.67 -5.04
C LYS A 221 7.74 2.20 -4.67
N GLU A 222 8.37 1.30 -5.41
CA GLU A 222 8.22 -0.16 -5.34
C GLU A 222 8.71 -0.71 -3.99
N ASP A 223 9.81 -0.18 -3.45
CA ASP A 223 10.29 -0.47 -2.10
C ASP A 223 9.20 -0.19 -1.03
N CYS A 224 8.42 0.89 -1.19
CA CYS A 224 7.36 1.26 -0.25
C CYS A 224 6.11 0.36 -0.40
N TRP A 225 5.82 -0.10 -1.62
CA TRP A 225 4.78 -1.10 -1.87
C TRP A 225 5.13 -2.46 -1.23
N ILE A 226 6.37 -2.95 -1.44
CA ILE A 226 6.87 -4.18 -0.77
C ILE A 226 6.77 -4.02 0.74
N LEU A 227 7.23 -2.89 1.29
CA LEU A 227 7.20 -2.63 2.73
C LEU A 227 5.77 -2.56 3.30
N ALA A 228 4.79 -2.06 2.54
CA ALA A 228 3.38 -2.09 2.98
C ALA A 228 2.87 -3.52 3.22
N PHE A 229 3.44 -4.53 2.53
CA PHE A 229 3.15 -5.95 2.72
C PHE A 229 4.09 -6.66 3.70
N GLU A 230 5.40 -6.36 3.69
CA GLU A 230 6.42 -7.07 4.49
C GLU A 230 6.66 -6.52 5.90
N ASN A 231 6.06 -5.38 6.29
CA ASN A 231 6.31 -4.81 7.61
C ASN A 231 5.76 -5.69 8.76
N PRO A 232 6.42 -5.75 9.93
CA PRO A 232 6.08 -6.67 11.02
C PRO A 232 4.74 -6.39 11.71
N GLY A 233 4.06 -5.28 11.40
CA GLY A 233 2.74 -4.94 11.94
C GLY A 233 1.57 -5.25 11.01
N VAL A 234 1.81 -5.74 9.78
CA VAL A 234 0.77 -6.07 8.80
C VAL A 234 -0.21 -7.13 9.33
N ALA A 235 -1.47 -7.09 8.89
CA ALA A 235 -2.46 -8.11 9.20
C ALA A 235 -1.95 -9.51 8.82
N SER A 236 -1.94 -10.44 9.78
CA SER A 236 -1.31 -11.74 9.63
C SER A 236 -1.88 -12.75 10.62
N ASP A 237 -2.41 -13.84 10.11
CA ASP A 237 -2.99 -14.94 10.89
C ASP A 237 -1.95 -16.04 11.19
N HIS A 238 -0.67 -15.66 11.37
CA HIS A 238 0.46 -16.59 11.43
C HIS A 238 0.20 -17.73 12.43
N PRO A 239 0.28 -19.00 12.02
CA PRO A 239 -0.09 -20.11 12.90
C PRO A 239 0.94 -20.22 14.03
N VAL A 240 0.45 -20.13 15.26
CA VAL A 240 1.10 -20.83 16.37
C VAL A 240 0.73 -22.30 16.18
N THR A 241 1.74 -23.16 16.06
CA THR A 241 1.55 -24.61 16.12
C THR A 241 2.82 -25.33 16.54
N ASP A 242 2.64 -26.34 17.40
CA ASP A 242 3.70 -27.26 17.84
C ASP A 242 3.55 -28.65 17.18
N ASP A 243 2.75 -28.81 16.11
CA ASP A 243 2.53 -30.11 15.44
C ASP A 243 3.82 -30.68 14.82
N GLU A 244 4.31 -31.80 15.36
CA GLU A 244 5.52 -32.50 14.92
C GLU A 244 5.46 -32.99 13.46
N LYS A 245 4.27 -33.00 12.83
CA LYS A 245 4.08 -33.33 11.40
C LYS A 245 4.44 -32.19 10.46
N VAL A 246 4.69 -30.96 10.95
CA VAL A 246 5.06 -29.82 10.10
C VAL A 246 6.27 -30.16 9.23
N GLY A 247 6.10 -30.11 7.90
CA GLY A 247 7.13 -30.46 6.92
C GLY A 247 7.21 -31.94 6.54
N THR A 248 6.31 -32.79 7.05
CA THR A 248 6.14 -34.17 6.57
C THR A 248 5.24 -34.23 5.32
N LEU A 249 5.44 -35.25 4.49
CA LEU A 249 4.61 -35.47 3.29
C LEU A 249 3.15 -35.76 3.70
N GLY A 250 2.21 -34.97 3.17
CA GLY A 250 0.79 -35.03 3.54
C GLY A 250 0.33 -33.92 4.50
N TYR A 251 1.24 -33.25 5.21
CA TYR A 251 0.91 -32.08 6.02
C TYR A 251 0.87 -30.82 5.16
N TYR A 252 -0.30 -30.54 4.56
CA TYR A 252 -0.50 -29.39 3.64
C TYR A 252 -1.32 -28.25 4.23
N PHE A 253 -2.12 -28.51 5.27
CA PHE A 253 -2.99 -27.52 5.92
C PHE A 253 -2.61 -27.44 7.41
N PRO A 254 -2.40 -26.23 7.97
CA PRO A 254 -2.15 -26.08 9.40
C PRO A 254 -3.35 -26.57 10.22
N THR A 255 -3.10 -27.29 11.32
CA THR A 255 -4.15 -27.68 12.29
C THR A 255 -4.67 -26.47 13.09
N VAL A 256 -5.88 -26.59 13.62
CA VAL A 256 -6.45 -25.58 14.53
C VAL A 256 -5.94 -25.79 15.96
N GLU A 257 -5.51 -24.70 16.60
CA GLU A 257 -5.10 -24.66 18.01
C GLU A 257 -5.69 -23.44 18.72
N ALA A 258 -6.00 -23.58 20.00
CA ALA A 258 -6.77 -22.60 20.79
C ALA A 258 -6.14 -21.18 20.90
N ASN A 259 -4.85 -21.05 20.63
CA ASN A 259 -4.08 -19.80 20.79
C ASN A 259 -3.80 -19.08 19.45
N GLN A 260 -4.41 -19.50 18.35
CA GLN A 260 -4.05 -19.02 17.02
C GLN A 260 -4.63 -17.63 16.70
N PRO A 261 -3.81 -16.69 16.17
CA PRO A 261 -4.29 -15.36 15.84
C PRO A 261 -5.19 -15.37 14.62
N LYS A 262 -6.29 -14.61 14.72
CA LYS A 262 -7.13 -14.18 13.60
C LYS A 262 -7.16 -12.66 13.61
N SER A 263 -6.42 -12.06 12.69
CA SER A 263 -6.26 -10.61 12.58
C SER A 263 -7.52 -9.92 12.05
N GLY A 264 -8.40 -10.64 11.32
CA GLY A 264 -9.61 -10.07 10.74
C GLY A 264 -9.36 -8.97 9.70
N GLY A 265 -8.11 -8.82 9.22
CA GLY A 265 -7.69 -7.70 8.38
C GLY A 265 -7.24 -6.46 9.15
N GLU A 266 -7.18 -6.48 10.48
CA GLU A 266 -6.58 -5.42 11.30
C GLU A 266 -5.05 -5.53 11.31
N GLY A 267 -4.37 -4.40 11.12
CA GLY A 267 -2.90 -4.32 11.07
C GLY A 267 -2.40 -3.11 10.29
N VAL A 268 -1.07 -2.93 10.29
CA VAL A 268 -0.33 -1.88 9.58
C VAL A 268 -0.32 -2.17 8.08
N ASN A 269 -1.47 -1.96 7.45
CA ASN A 269 -1.76 -2.39 6.07
C ASN A 269 -1.65 -1.27 5.03
N TYR A 270 -1.45 -0.02 5.47
CA TYR A 270 -1.51 1.17 4.62
C TYR A 270 -0.14 1.84 4.53
N GLY A 271 0.40 1.97 3.32
CA GLY A 271 1.63 2.69 3.01
C GLY A 271 1.37 4.00 2.27
N SER A 272 2.28 4.96 2.40
CA SER A 272 2.28 6.18 1.58
C SER A 272 3.72 6.62 1.29
N TYR A 273 4.05 6.70 0.01
CA TYR A 273 5.37 7.08 -0.51
C TYR A 273 5.46 8.59 -0.77
N TYR A 274 6.49 9.23 -0.22
CA TYR A 274 6.76 10.65 -0.35
C TYR A 274 8.00 10.87 -1.25
N PRO A 275 7.86 11.41 -2.47
CA PRO A 275 8.93 11.40 -3.48
C PRO A 275 10.08 12.35 -3.17
N SER A 276 9.81 13.45 -2.48
CA SER A 276 10.79 14.50 -2.15
C SER A 276 11.78 14.08 -1.06
N SER A 277 11.32 13.28 -0.09
CA SER A 277 12.13 12.77 1.02
C SER A 277 12.62 11.32 0.82
N LYS A 278 12.01 10.58 -0.12
CA LYS A 278 12.15 9.12 -0.29
C LYS A 278 11.82 8.35 0.99
N GLU A 279 10.63 8.61 1.51
CA GLU A 279 10.13 7.99 2.74
C GLU A 279 8.85 7.22 2.47
N CYS A 280 8.74 6.05 3.10
CA CYS A 280 7.50 5.30 3.20
C CYS A 280 6.94 5.51 4.61
N TRP A 281 5.71 5.99 4.72
CA TRP A 281 4.99 6.08 5.98
C TRP A 281 3.91 5.02 6.03
N LEU A 282 3.94 4.21 7.09
CA LEU A 282 3.07 3.06 7.31
C LEU A 282 2.05 3.37 8.41
N SER A 283 0.83 2.86 8.30
CA SER A 283 -0.26 3.08 9.25
C SER A 283 -1.17 1.86 9.38
N ASP A 284 -1.76 1.72 10.57
CA ASP A 284 -2.85 0.81 10.92
C ASP A 284 -4.24 1.48 10.83
N GLU A 285 -4.34 2.79 11.11
CA GLU A 285 -5.59 3.54 10.92
C GLU A 285 -6.13 3.40 9.48
N VAL A 286 -7.42 3.05 9.36
CA VAL A 286 -8.14 2.89 8.09
C VAL A 286 -8.36 4.26 7.43
N PRO A 287 -7.88 4.47 6.19
CA PRO A 287 -7.98 5.77 5.54
C PRO A 287 -9.41 6.07 5.08
N ASN A 288 -9.90 7.25 5.44
CA ASN A 288 -11.22 7.74 5.03
C ASN A 288 -11.16 9.09 4.30
N CYS A 289 -9.95 9.63 4.06
CA CYS A 289 -9.72 10.75 3.14
C CYS A 289 -8.35 10.61 2.45
N LEU A 290 -8.08 11.51 1.49
CA LEU A 290 -6.81 11.58 0.77
C LEU A 290 -6.26 13.00 0.82
N VAL A 291 -4.94 13.13 0.94
CA VAL A 291 -4.24 14.41 0.73
C VAL A 291 -3.53 14.32 -0.63
N PRO A 292 -3.94 15.08 -1.67
CA PRO A 292 -3.26 15.08 -2.94
C PRO A 292 -1.84 15.66 -2.80
N MET A 293 -0.89 15.04 -3.47
CA MET A 293 0.53 15.40 -3.43
C MET A 293 1.22 14.87 -4.69
N ASP A 294 1.79 15.76 -5.50
CA ASP A 294 2.38 15.41 -6.80
C ASP A 294 3.51 14.37 -6.66
N GLY A 295 3.44 13.30 -7.46
CA GLY A 295 4.39 12.18 -7.46
C GLY A 295 4.32 11.24 -6.25
N ALA A 296 3.51 11.54 -5.22
CA ALA A 296 3.25 10.64 -4.11
C ALA A 296 2.33 9.48 -4.50
N VAL A 297 2.38 8.38 -3.74
CA VAL A 297 1.51 7.22 -3.98
C VAL A 297 1.05 6.60 -2.68
N ALA A 298 -0.23 6.24 -2.60
CA ALA A 298 -0.79 5.48 -1.50
C ALA A 298 -0.91 3.98 -1.86
N TYR A 299 -0.37 3.10 -1.03
CA TYR A 299 -0.30 1.65 -1.23
C TYR A 299 -1.05 0.90 -0.12
N THR A 300 -1.56 -0.28 -0.42
CA THR A 300 -2.04 -1.22 0.61
C THR A 300 -1.32 -2.56 0.48
N ALA A 301 -1.27 -3.32 1.57
CA ALA A 301 -0.75 -4.69 1.58
C ALA A 301 -1.48 -5.66 0.62
N LEU A 302 -2.67 -5.29 0.13
CA LEU A 302 -3.45 -6.04 -0.87
C LEU A 302 -3.18 -5.60 -2.32
N GLY A 303 -2.82 -4.33 -2.52
CA GLY A 303 -2.85 -3.68 -3.83
C GLY A 303 -1.67 -4.04 -4.72
N GLY A 304 -1.82 -3.85 -6.03
CA GLY A 304 -0.73 -3.94 -7.00
C GLY A 304 0.03 -2.61 -7.16
N LEU A 305 1.12 -2.66 -7.92
CA LEU A 305 1.91 -1.48 -8.31
C LEU A 305 1.20 -0.57 -9.33
N ASP A 306 0.22 -1.08 -10.07
CA ASP A 306 -0.56 -0.26 -11.02
C ASP A 306 -1.23 0.90 -10.28
N GLU A 307 -0.98 2.13 -10.73
CA GLU A 307 -1.51 3.36 -10.13
C GLU A 307 -2.79 3.83 -10.83
N GLU A 308 -3.71 4.45 -10.09
CA GLU A 308 -4.82 5.23 -10.66
C GLU A 308 -5.16 6.47 -9.82
N ALA A 309 -5.72 7.50 -10.46
CA ALA A 309 -6.14 8.72 -9.78
C ALA A 309 -7.47 8.52 -9.04
N ALA A 310 -7.61 9.16 -7.88
CA ALA A 310 -8.88 9.23 -7.17
C ALA A 310 -9.89 10.10 -7.96
N PRO A 311 -11.11 9.61 -8.25
CA PRO A 311 -12.11 10.33 -9.02
C PRO A 311 -12.77 11.43 -8.19
N CYS A 312 -13.05 12.59 -8.78
CA CYS A 312 -13.89 13.60 -8.15
C CYS A 312 -14.83 14.29 -9.16
N THR A 313 -15.71 15.14 -8.63
CA THR A 313 -16.63 15.99 -9.39
C THR A 313 -16.47 17.44 -8.94
N ASP A 314 -16.85 18.40 -9.79
CA ASP A 314 -16.77 19.84 -9.46
C ASP A 314 -17.68 20.26 -8.29
N SER A 315 -18.52 19.34 -7.78
CA SER A 315 -19.30 19.48 -6.54
C SER A 315 -18.51 19.18 -5.27
N PHE A 316 -17.26 18.69 -5.36
CA PHE A 316 -16.42 18.42 -4.19
C PHE A 316 -16.05 19.74 -3.49
N PRO A 317 -16.46 19.96 -2.22
CA PRO A 317 -16.19 21.21 -1.52
C PRO A 317 -14.68 21.34 -1.22
N PRO A 318 -14.09 22.54 -1.29
CA PRO A 318 -12.69 22.73 -0.92
C PRO A 318 -12.42 22.33 0.53
N THR A 319 -11.47 21.41 0.74
CA THR A 319 -11.03 20.95 2.06
C THR A 319 -9.61 21.41 2.36
N SER A 320 -9.17 21.28 3.62
CA SER A 320 -7.80 21.64 4.01
C SER A 320 -7.19 20.60 4.95
N THR A 321 -5.86 20.60 5.01
CA THR A 321 -5.07 19.96 6.06
C THR A 321 -4.93 20.89 7.28
N PRO A 322 -4.56 20.39 8.47
CA PRO A 322 -4.08 21.24 9.57
C PRO A 322 -2.86 22.08 9.16
N CYS A 323 -2.65 23.23 9.81
CA CYS A 323 -1.45 24.04 9.62
C CYS A 323 -0.17 23.25 9.96
N ASP A 324 0.78 23.17 9.03
CA ASP A 324 2.11 22.62 9.34
C ASP A 324 2.93 23.68 10.10
N PRO A 325 3.35 23.41 11.35
CA PRO A 325 4.08 24.38 12.17
C PRO A 325 5.48 24.72 11.63
N SER A 326 6.05 23.91 10.74
CA SER A 326 7.40 24.06 10.19
C SER A 326 7.47 24.88 8.91
N THR A 327 6.42 24.82 8.07
CA THR A 327 6.31 25.64 6.84
C THR A 327 5.37 26.84 7.01
N CYS A 328 4.49 26.80 8.00
CA CYS A 328 3.37 27.74 8.18
C CYS A 328 2.42 27.79 6.95
N THR A 329 2.24 26.65 6.28
CA THR A 329 1.28 26.46 5.18
C THR A 329 0.20 25.41 5.53
N ILE A 330 -0.95 25.53 4.87
CA ILE A 330 -1.96 24.48 4.73
C ILE A 330 -2.04 24.05 3.28
N THR A 331 -2.27 22.76 3.04
CA THR A 331 -2.66 22.23 1.73
C THR A 331 -4.17 22.35 1.57
N LEU A 332 -4.62 23.23 0.67
CA LEU A 332 -6.01 23.31 0.19
C LEU A 332 -6.22 22.22 -0.89
N THR A 333 -7.28 21.45 -0.78
CA THR A 333 -7.66 20.39 -1.73
C THR A 333 -8.99 20.72 -2.39
N SER A 334 -9.07 20.66 -3.71
CA SER A 334 -10.30 20.86 -4.49
C SER A 334 -10.35 19.93 -5.70
N CYS A 335 -11.51 19.68 -6.27
CA CYS A 335 -11.60 19.04 -7.58
C CYS A 335 -11.42 20.06 -8.70
N VAL A 336 -10.67 19.71 -9.76
CA VAL A 336 -10.56 20.49 -11.00
C VAL A 336 -10.53 19.50 -12.18
N ASN A 337 -11.47 19.63 -13.11
CA ASN A 337 -11.59 18.76 -14.30
C ASN A 337 -11.66 17.25 -13.95
N GLY A 338 -12.30 16.91 -12.83
CA GLY A 338 -12.44 15.52 -12.37
C GLY A 338 -11.23 14.92 -11.63
N ALA A 339 -10.15 15.69 -11.44
CA ALA A 339 -8.98 15.29 -10.64
C ALA A 339 -8.87 16.11 -9.35
N LEU A 340 -8.51 15.47 -8.24
CA LEU A 340 -8.19 16.16 -6.99
C LEU A 340 -6.85 16.90 -7.14
N VAL A 341 -6.82 18.18 -6.81
CA VAL A 341 -5.63 19.04 -6.88
C VAL A 341 -5.33 19.69 -5.54
N SER A 342 -4.04 19.75 -5.22
CA SER A 342 -3.49 20.39 -4.03
C SER A 342 -2.95 21.80 -4.34
N LYS A 343 -3.23 22.76 -3.48
CA LYS A 343 -2.62 24.10 -3.50
C LYS A 343 -2.19 24.50 -2.10
N GLU A 344 -0.89 24.74 -1.90
CA GLU A 344 -0.41 25.35 -0.66
C GLU A 344 -0.84 26.81 -0.55
N VAL A 345 -1.31 27.20 0.63
CA VAL A 345 -1.54 28.60 1.03
C VAL A 345 -1.04 28.81 2.46
N ALA A 346 -0.74 30.05 2.85
CA ALA A 346 -0.33 30.36 4.22
C ALA A 346 -1.45 30.01 5.22
N CYS A 347 -1.07 29.59 6.44
CA CYS A 347 -2.06 29.27 7.47
C CYS A 347 -2.96 30.47 7.83
N PRO A 348 -4.22 30.24 8.23
CA PRO A 348 -5.10 31.30 8.74
C PRO A 348 -4.47 32.06 9.92
N ALA A 349 -4.80 33.34 10.07
CA ALA A 349 -4.21 34.21 11.10
C ALA A 349 -4.39 33.65 12.52
N GLU A 350 -5.49 32.96 12.79
CA GLU A 350 -5.80 32.30 14.06
C GLU A 350 -4.78 31.18 14.38
N GLU A 351 -4.44 30.35 13.39
CA GLU A 351 -3.48 29.24 13.49
C GLU A 351 -2.01 29.65 13.32
N SER A 352 -1.74 30.85 12.80
CA SER A 352 -0.36 31.36 12.61
C SER A 352 0.48 31.42 13.90
N ASN A 353 -0.19 31.39 15.06
CA ASN A 353 0.42 31.30 16.38
C ASN A 353 1.08 29.94 16.69
N VAL A 354 0.75 28.89 15.92
CA VAL A 354 1.27 27.52 16.05
C VAL A 354 2.61 27.35 15.32
N CYS A 355 2.95 28.25 14.39
CA CYS A 355 4.16 28.15 13.58
C CYS A 355 5.46 28.46 14.36
N GLU A 356 6.46 27.58 14.25
CA GLU A 356 7.77 27.71 14.91
C GLU A 356 8.64 28.78 14.22
N GLY A 357 8.30 30.04 14.46
CA GLY A 357 9.03 31.20 13.93
C GLY A 357 8.42 32.56 14.25
N SER A 358 7.13 32.59 14.61
CA SER A 358 6.35 33.80 14.91
C SER A 358 7.04 34.76 15.90
N ARG A 359 7.81 34.23 16.86
CA ARG A 359 8.54 35.04 17.87
C ARG A 359 9.84 35.70 17.41
N PHE A 360 10.37 35.38 16.22
CA PHE A 360 11.68 35.91 15.77
C PHE A 360 11.63 36.87 14.57
N SER A 361 10.68 36.71 13.65
CA SER A 361 10.58 37.58 12.46
C SER A 361 10.38 39.07 12.80
N ALA A 362 9.71 39.38 13.92
CA ALA A 362 9.52 40.75 14.39
C ALA A 362 10.80 41.44 14.89
N VAL A 363 11.83 40.68 15.29
CA VAL A 363 13.07 41.22 15.89
C VAL A 363 14.17 41.44 14.85
N MET A 364 14.30 40.54 13.87
CA MET A 364 15.40 40.58 12.90
C MET A 364 15.34 41.76 11.93
N ILE A 365 14.16 42.32 11.68
CA ILE A 365 13.99 43.54 10.87
C ILE A 365 14.59 44.76 11.59
N GLY A 366 14.64 44.78 12.93
CA GLY A 366 15.21 45.89 13.71
C GLY A 366 16.75 45.91 13.77
N LEU A 367 17.42 44.75 13.67
CA LEU A 367 18.87 44.64 13.86
C LEU A 367 19.70 44.76 12.57
N ALA A 368 19.08 44.55 11.40
CA ALA A 368 19.76 44.68 10.11
C ALA A 368 20.34 46.08 9.85
N ALA A 369 19.74 47.13 10.44
CA ALA A 369 20.18 48.52 10.31
C ALA A 369 21.48 48.85 11.08
N ALA A 370 21.89 48.03 12.06
CA ALA A 370 23.03 48.31 12.93
C ALA A 370 24.23 47.37 12.72
N GLY A 371 24.01 46.10 12.35
CA GLY A 371 25.07 45.09 12.26
C GLY A 371 25.94 45.15 10.98
N GLY A 372 25.44 45.74 9.90
CA GLY A 372 25.98 45.54 8.54
C GLY A 372 27.41 46.05 8.28
N ILE A 373 27.93 46.97 9.10
CA ILE A 373 29.23 47.62 8.86
C ILE A 373 30.40 46.81 9.45
N LEU A 374 30.20 46.04 10.52
CA LEU A 374 31.31 45.42 11.26
C LEU A 374 31.83 44.12 10.61
N LEU A 375 30.94 43.33 9.98
CA LEU A 375 31.31 42.02 9.42
C LEU A 375 32.15 42.10 8.13
N LEU A 376 32.00 43.18 7.34
CA LEU A 376 32.76 43.35 6.09
C LEU A 376 34.26 43.55 6.32
N LEU A 377 34.69 44.02 7.50
CA LEU A 377 36.10 44.21 7.84
C LEU A 377 36.82 42.92 8.27
N LEU A 378 36.09 41.89 8.70
CA LEU A 378 36.69 40.63 9.19
C LEU A 378 36.78 39.54 8.12
N ALA A 379 35.92 39.58 7.10
CA ALA A 379 35.88 38.56 6.04
C ALA A 379 37.14 38.55 5.14
N GLY A 380 37.82 39.69 4.97
CA GLY A 380 38.92 39.85 4.01
C GLY A 380 40.22 39.08 4.35
N GLY A 381 40.47 38.75 5.62
CA GLY A 381 41.75 38.16 6.04
C GLY A 381 41.81 36.63 6.03
N GLY A 382 40.69 35.94 6.29
CA GLY A 382 40.71 34.50 6.60
C GLY A 382 40.85 33.56 5.40
N PHE A 383 40.39 33.96 4.21
CA PHE A 383 40.15 33.04 3.09
C PHE A 383 41.44 32.48 2.45
N ALA A 384 42.57 33.18 2.58
CA ALA A 384 43.83 32.83 1.92
C ALA A 384 44.52 31.57 2.50
N LEU A 385 44.29 31.25 3.79
CA LEU A 385 45.05 30.20 4.49
C LEU A 385 44.35 28.82 4.55
N TYR A 386 43.03 28.74 4.33
CA TYR A 386 42.28 27.50 4.55
C TYR A 386 42.37 26.48 3.40
N ARG A 387 42.80 26.88 2.19
CA ARG A 387 42.72 26.05 0.97
C ARG A 387 43.81 24.96 0.84
N SER A 388 44.78 24.88 1.75
CA SER A 388 45.99 24.04 1.61
C SER A 388 45.92 22.64 2.25
N ARG A 389 44.82 22.25 2.94
CA ARG A 389 44.76 21.02 3.76
C ARG A 389 43.48 20.18 3.59
N ARG A 390 43.22 19.64 2.39
CA ARG A 390 42.33 18.46 2.23
C ARG A 390 42.92 17.45 1.23
N GLY A 391 43.10 16.22 1.70
CA GLY A 391 43.42 15.05 0.87
C GLY A 391 42.16 14.37 0.32
N PRO A 392 42.31 13.27 -0.44
CA PRO A 392 41.19 12.58 -1.09
C PRO A 392 40.27 11.87 -0.09
N ALA A 393 38.98 11.81 -0.41
CA ALA A 393 37.97 11.11 0.37
C ALA A 393 38.06 9.58 0.20
N ARG A 394 37.69 8.84 1.25
CA ARG A 394 37.43 7.39 1.15
C ARG A 394 36.08 7.14 0.47
N LYS A 395 35.96 5.98 -0.19
CA LYS A 395 34.65 5.45 -0.60
C LYS A 395 33.86 5.04 0.65
N GLY A 396 32.55 5.29 0.65
CA GLY A 396 31.62 4.79 1.68
C GLY A 396 31.19 3.35 1.40
N GLU A 397 30.68 2.68 2.44
CA GLU A 397 30.24 1.29 2.42
C GLU A 397 28.84 1.09 1.79
N GLU A 398 28.58 -0.17 1.46
CA GLU A 398 27.35 -0.70 0.91
C GLU A 398 26.30 -0.86 2.03
N ALA A 399 25.08 -0.36 1.81
CA ALA A 399 24.06 -0.31 2.86
C ALA A 399 23.40 -1.69 3.07
N THR A 400 23.69 -2.32 4.21
CA THR A 400 23.02 -3.55 4.65
C THR A 400 21.56 -3.31 5.06
N ARG A 401 20.77 -4.38 4.98
CA ARG A 401 19.36 -4.49 5.42
C ARG A 401 19.15 -3.87 6.82
N SER A 402 18.06 -3.14 7.01
CA SER A 402 17.89 -2.18 8.13
C SER A 402 17.71 -2.82 9.51
N ASP A 403 18.19 -2.09 10.54
CA ASP A 403 18.19 -2.53 11.93
C ASP A 403 16.78 -2.80 12.51
N TYR A 404 15.74 -2.09 12.05
CA TYR A 404 14.38 -2.23 12.62
C TYR A 404 13.78 -3.63 12.44
N VAL A 405 13.93 -4.23 11.25
CA VAL A 405 13.53 -5.62 10.96
C VAL A 405 14.29 -6.61 11.86
N GLN A 406 15.49 -6.24 12.29
CA GLN A 406 16.35 -7.05 13.16
C GLN A 406 16.07 -6.81 14.66
N GLU A 407 15.65 -5.62 15.06
CA GLU A 407 15.34 -5.24 16.45
C GLU A 407 14.01 -5.82 16.93
N GLU A 408 12.94 -5.75 16.14
CA GLU A 408 11.64 -6.35 16.52
C GLU A 408 11.70 -7.90 16.49
N ALA A 409 12.44 -8.47 15.54
CA ALA A 409 12.77 -9.90 15.51
C ALA A 409 13.70 -10.35 16.68
N ALA A 410 14.44 -9.43 17.30
CA ALA A 410 15.20 -9.67 18.52
C ALA A 410 14.36 -9.48 19.79
N ALA A 411 13.40 -8.55 19.79
CA ALA A 411 12.48 -8.31 20.91
C ALA A 411 11.66 -9.56 21.23
N ASN A 412 11.11 -10.22 20.20
CA ASN A 412 10.37 -11.49 20.32
C ASN A 412 11.24 -12.69 20.75
N ARG A 413 12.56 -12.52 20.95
CA ARG A 413 13.47 -13.54 21.50
C ARG A 413 13.78 -13.36 22.99
N LYS A 414 13.11 -12.43 23.69
CA LYS A 414 13.15 -12.36 25.16
C LYS A 414 12.43 -13.56 25.77
N LYS A 415 13.19 -14.63 26.02
CA LYS A 415 12.76 -15.86 26.69
C LYS A 415 11.83 -15.57 27.87
N GLN A 416 10.56 -15.97 27.76
CA GLN A 416 9.73 -16.25 28.93
C GLN A 416 10.47 -17.27 29.80
N ARG A 417 10.54 -17.03 31.11
CA ARG A 417 11.11 -17.99 32.06
C ARG A 417 10.01 -18.99 32.43
N GLN A 418 10.33 -20.28 32.40
CA GLN A 418 9.44 -21.36 32.86
C GLN A 418 9.08 -21.31 34.36
N SER A 419 9.51 -20.28 35.10
CA SER A 419 9.20 -20.08 36.52
C SER A 419 7.81 -19.51 36.79
N ASP A 420 7.22 -18.80 35.83
CA ASP A 420 6.07 -17.92 36.09
C ASP A 420 4.71 -18.57 35.74
N LEU A 421 4.72 -19.83 35.31
CA LEU A 421 3.53 -20.65 34.97
C LEU A 421 3.07 -21.59 36.11
N VAL A 422 3.50 -21.35 37.35
CA VAL A 422 2.98 -22.06 38.53
C VAL A 422 1.92 -21.20 39.23
N GLN A 423 0.75 -21.12 38.63
CA GLN A 423 -0.50 -20.86 39.35
C GLN A 423 -1.30 -22.15 39.44
N GLN A 424 -2.04 -22.31 40.54
CA GLN A 424 -2.56 -23.60 40.97
C GLN A 424 -3.82 -23.96 40.16
N ALA A 425 -3.85 -25.18 39.62
CA ALA A 425 -5.07 -25.73 39.04
C ALA A 425 -6.03 -26.10 40.17
N GLU A 426 -7.21 -25.48 40.20
CA GLU A 426 -8.35 -26.00 40.95
C GLU A 426 -9.00 -27.15 40.14
N PRO A 427 -9.46 -28.23 40.80
CA PRO A 427 -9.92 -29.42 40.10
C PRO A 427 -11.39 -29.36 39.66
N SER A 428 -11.70 -30.12 38.60
CA SER A 428 -13.02 -30.73 38.28
C SER A 428 -14.26 -29.82 38.25
N PHE A 429 -14.81 -29.57 37.05
CA PHE A 429 -16.18 -29.07 36.88
C PHE A 429 -17.00 -29.73 35.75
N TRP A 430 -16.43 -30.64 34.95
CA TRP A 430 -17.14 -31.30 33.83
C TRP A 430 -16.97 -32.83 33.80
N GLU A 431 -17.01 -33.47 34.98
CA GLU A 431 -17.17 -34.91 35.13
C GLU A 431 -18.65 -35.25 35.37
N GLU A 432 -19.55 -34.87 34.44
CA GLU A 432 -20.97 -35.26 34.46
C GLU A 432 -21.66 -34.97 33.09
N ALA A 433 -21.40 -35.82 32.07
CA ALA A 433 -22.08 -35.76 30.76
C ALA A 433 -22.12 -37.07 29.95
N GLU A 434 -21.89 -38.24 30.55
CA GLU A 434 -22.06 -39.55 29.87
C GLU A 434 -23.44 -40.16 30.16
N ALA A 435 -24.47 -39.77 29.40
CA ALA A 435 -25.75 -40.51 29.27
C ALA A 435 -26.61 -39.96 28.11
N ASP A 436 -26.51 -40.55 26.92
CA ASP A 436 -27.60 -41.33 26.31
C ASP A 436 -27.27 -41.70 24.85
N GLU A 437 -27.20 -43.00 24.59
CA GLU A 437 -27.26 -43.55 23.22
C GLU A 437 -28.73 -43.53 22.74
N ASN A 438 -28.98 -43.26 21.46
CA ASN A 438 -29.30 -44.32 20.47
C ASN A 438 -29.80 -43.78 19.11
N GLU A 439 -29.62 -44.60 18.06
CA GLU A 439 -30.36 -44.66 16.77
C GLU A 439 -30.62 -43.39 15.93
N GLY A 440 -29.95 -43.32 14.77
CA GLY A 440 -30.26 -42.34 13.70
C GLY A 440 -29.32 -42.45 12.48
N ALA A 441 -29.51 -43.46 11.63
CA ALA A 441 -28.56 -43.78 10.56
C ALA A 441 -28.74 -42.96 9.26
N GLU A 442 -27.63 -42.56 8.63
CA GLU A 442 -27.43 -42.69 7.17
C GLU A 442 -25.93 -42.69 6.81
N ASN A 443 -25.46 -43.72 6.09
CA ASN A 443 -24.03 -43.94 5.78
C ASN A 443 -23.67 -43.48 4.36
N THR A 444 -22.99 -42.34 4.22
CA THR A 444 -22.32 -41.95 2.96
C THR A 444 -20.91 -42.54 2.87
N HIS A 445 -20.80 -43.78 2.41
CA HIS A 445 -19.50 -44.36 2.06
C HIS A 445 -18.87 -43.64 0.86
N VAL A 446 -17.76 -42.94 1.09
CA VAL A 446 -16.81 -42.58 0.03
C VAL A 446 -15.82 -43.73 -0.12
N LEU A 447 -15.75 -44.34 -1.31
CA LEU A 447 -14.71 -45.31 -1.64
C LEU A 447 -13.43 -44.56 -2.01
N VAL A 448 -12.44 -44.63 -1.13
CA VAL A 448 -11.06 -44.24 -1.42
C VAL A 448 -10.32 -45.49 -1.88
N ASP A 449 -10.10 -45.63 -3.19
CA ASP A 449 -9.25 -46.69 -3.74
C ASP A 449 -7.79 -46.48 -3.30
N GLN A 450 -7.33 -47.29 -2.35
CA GLN A 450 -5.94 -47.34 -1.91
C GLN A 450 -5.09 -48.17 -2.90
N ASP A 451 -4.43 -47.51 -3.86
CA ASP A 451 -3.35 -48.12 -4.66
C ASP A 451 -2.49 -47.06 -5.41
N TYR A 452 -1.75 -46.22 -4.68
CA TYR A 452 -0.68 -45.34 -5.23
C TYR A 452 0.45 -45.04 -4.23
#